data_AF-A0A963FIU8-F1
#
_entry.id   AF-A0A963FIU8-F1
#
_cell.length_a   1.000
_cell.length_b   1.000
_cell.length_c   1.000
_cell.angle_alpha   90.00
_cell.angle_beta   90.00
_cell.angle_gamma   90.00
#
_symmetry.space_group_name_H-M   'P 1'
#
loop_
_entity.id
_entity.type
_entity.pdbx_description
1 polymer ?
#
loop_
_entity_poly.entity_id
_entity_poly.type
_entity_poly.pdbx_seq_one_letter_code
_entity_poly.pdbx_strand_id
1 'polypeptide(L)' 'MTASYPEKALLAVKHFQSHSVSAVAENLVIKGICRGIGSTVSFWYALVVETALDAGVNSLVSDDLQDG' A
#
# COMPACT_ATOMS: atom_id res chain seq x y z
N MET A 1 -22.23 -12.74 -22.69
CA MET A 1 -21.67 -13.37 -21.48
C MET A 1 -20.98 -12.29 -20.67
N THR A 2 -21.36 -12.12 -19.41
CA THR A 2 -20.66 -11.21 -18.49
C THR A 2 -19.44 -11.91 -17.91
N ALA A 3 -18.30 -11.21 -17.86
CA ALA A 3 -17.07 -11.73 -17.25
C ALA A 3 -17.30 -12.18 -15.80
N SER A 4 -16.65 -13.27 -15.42
CA SER A 4 -16.63 -13.80 -14.05
C SER A 4 -15.93 -12.84 -13.08
N TYR A 5 -16.09 -13.05 -11.78
CA TYR A 5 -15.42 -12.22 -10.77
C TYR A 5 -13.88 -12.25 -10.88
N PRO A 6 -13.21 -13.42 -11.07
CA PRO A 6 -11.76 -13.45 -11.28
C PRO A 6 -11.31 -12.69 -12.52
N GLU A 7 -12.06 -12.77 -13.62
CA GLU A 7 -11.75 -12.05 -14.86
C GLU A 7 -11.84 -10.54 -14.66
N LYS A 8 -12.88 -10.06 -13.95
CA LYS A 8 -13.02 -8.65 -13.59
C LYS A 8 -11.87 -8.17 -12.69
N ALA A 9 -11.47 -8.98 -11.70
CA ALA A 9 -10.35 -8.65 -10.83
C ALA A 9 -9.03 -8.56 -11.61
N LEU A 10 -8.76 -9.51 -12.51
CA LEU A 10 -7.57 -9.49 -13.35
C LEU A 10 -7.53 -8.24 -14.26
N LEU A 11 -8.66 -7.84 -14.83
CA LEU A 11 -8.76 -6.62 -15.64
C LEU A 11 -8.44 -5.37 -14.81
N ALA A 12 -8.93 -5.29 -13.57
CA ALA A 12 -8.62 -4.19 -12.67
C ALA A 12 -7.11 -4.14 -12.33
N VAL A 13 -6.50 -5.28 -12.01
CA VAL A 13 -5.05 -5.36 -11.74
C VAL A 13 -4.23 -4.94 -12.95
N LYS A 14 -4.60 -5.39 -14.16
CA LYS A 14 -3.95 -4.95 -15.41
C LYS A 14 -4.07 -3.45 -15.63
N HIS A 15 -5.19 -2.84 -15.27
CA HIS A 15 -5.33 -1.39 -15.34
C HIS A 15 -4.36 -0.68 -14.38
N PHE A 16 -4.19 -1.16 -13.15
CA PHE A 16 -3.25 -0.58 -12.19
C PHE A 16 -1.78 -0.68 -12.62
N GLN A 17 -1.42 -1.62 -13.49
CA GLN A 17 -0.06 -1.70 -14.06
C GLN A 17 0.33 -0.47 -14.90
N SER A 18 -0.61 0.40 -15.26
CA SER A 18 -0.32 1.70 -15.89
C SER A 18 0.26 2.75 -14.92
N HIS A 19 0.22 2.49 -13.61
CA HIS A 19 0.76 3.37 -12.58
C HIS A 19 2.12 2.86 -12.09
N SER A 20 2.98 3.78 -11.66
CA SER A 20 4.25 3.42 -11.02
C SER A 20 3.97 2.69 -9.70
N VAL A 21 4.56 1.51 -9.53
CA VAL A 21 4.45 0.70 -8.31
C VAL A 21 5.77 0.75 -7.56
N SER A 22 5.73 1.20 -6.30
CA SER A 22 6.88 1.15 -5.41
C SER A 22 7.03 -0.26 -4.84
N ALA A 23 8.22 -0.84 -4.97
CA ALA A 23 8.54 -2.13 -4.38
C ALA A 23 8.77 -1.98 -2.87
N VAL A 24 8.22 -2.92 -2.10
CA VAL A 24 8.49 -2.99 -0.66
C VAL A 24 9.80 -3.73 -0.45
N ALA A 25 10.87 -2.99 -0.14
CA ALA A 25 12.16 -3.55 0.19
C ALA A 25 12.24 -4.04 1.65
N GLU A 26 13.16 -4.96 1.94
CA GLU A 26 13.31 -5.58 3.27
C GLU A 26 13.54 -4.55 4.39
N ASN A 27 14.31 -3.49 4.11
CA ASN A 27 14.53 -2.40 5.05
C ASN A 27 13.23 -1.63 5.39
N LEU A 28 12.30 -1.52 4.45
CA LEU A 28 10.99 -0.88 4.67
C LEU A 28 10.08 -1.76 5.53
N VAL A 29 10.19 -3.08 5.41
CA VAL A 29 9.48 -4.01 6.31
C VAL A 29 9.92 -3.79 7.75
N ILE A 30 11.24 -3.71 8.00
CA ILE A 30 11.78 -3.45 9.35
C ILE A 30 11.28 -2.10 9.87
N LYS A 31 11.36 -1.03 9.07
CA LYS A 31 10.85 0.29 9.46
C LYS A 31 9.34 0.26 9.76
N GLY A 32 8.57 -0.45 8.96
CA GLY A 32 7.12 -0.61 9.16
C GLY A 32 6.79 -1.32 10.48
N ILE A 33 7.53 -2.39 10.81
CA ILE A 33 7.42 -3.06 12.13
C ILE A 33 7.74 -2.08 13.25
N CYS A 34 8.87 -1.37 13.14
CA CYS A 34 9.28 -0.40 14.15
C CYS A 34 8.24 0.72 14.35
N ARG A 35 7.64 1.23 13.27
CA ARG A 35 6.56 2.23 13.32
C ARG A 35 5.31 1.69 13.99
N GLY A 36 4.97 0.43 13.74
CA GLY A 36 3.80 -0.22 14.34
C GLY A 36 3.93 -0.42 15.85
N ILE A 37 5.15 -0.62 16.36
CA ILE A 37 5.40 -0.82 17.80
C ILE A 37 5.00 0.43 18.59
N GLY A 38 4.00 0.31 19.46
CA GLY A 38 3.54 1.40 20.32
C GLY A 38 2.62 2.41 19.63
N SER A 39 2.22 2.16 18.37
CA SER A 39 1.20 2.95 17.67
C SER A 39 -0.14 2.22 17.61
N THR A 40 -1.21 2.93 17.25
CA THR A 40 -2.52 2.34 16.91
C THR A 40 -2.59 1.86 15.46
N VAL A 41 -1.55 2.12 14.67
CA VAL A 41 -1.51 1.84 13.23
C VAL A 41 -1.15 0.39 12.99
N SER A 42 -1.93 -0.30 12.15
CA SER A 42 -1.65 -1.67 11.76
C SER A 42 -0.29 -1.77 11.04
N PHE A 43 0.35 -2.94 11.10
CA PHE A 43 1.59 -3.19 10.36
C PHE A 43 1.45 -2.86 8.86
N TRP A 44 0.31 -3.17 8.24
CA TRP A 44 0.08 -2.92 6.82
C TRP A 44 0.04 -1.42 6.50
N TYR A 45 -0.62 -0.63 7.33
CA TYR A 45 -0.63 0.82 7.17
C TYR A 45 0.76 1.42 7.42
N ALA A 46 1.46 0.96 8.46
CA ALA A 46 2.83 1.38 8.73
C ALA A 46 3.76 1.08 7.54
N LEU A 47 3.58 -0.06 6.86
CA LEU A 47 4.35 -0.44 5.68
C LEU A 47 4.04 0.45 4.46
N VAL A 48 2.77 0.78 4.23
CA VAL A 48 2.36 1.73 3.17
C VAL A 48 2.98 3.11 3.42
N VAL A 49 2.94 3.59 4.67
CA VAL A 49 3.53 4.88 5.06
C VAL A 49 5.04 4.90 4.83
N GLU A 50 5.77 3.87 5.28
CA GLU A 50 7.23 3.80 5.06
C GLU A 50 7.59 3.71 3.57
N THR A 51 6.79 3.01 2.78
CA THR A 51 6.99 2.92 1.32
C THR A 51 6.70 4.25 0.63
N ALA A 52 5.69 4.99 1.07
CA ALA A 52 5.38 6.33 0.57
C ALA A 52 6.51 7.32 0.90
N LEU A 53 6.99 7.32 2.14
CA LEU A 53 8.11 8.16 2.58
C LEU A 53 9.39 7.87 1.80
N ASP A 54 9.70 6.59 1.56
CA ASP A 54 10.86 6.17 0.76
C ASP A 54 10.75 6.61 -0.71
N ALA A 55 9.54 6.55 -1.27
CA ALA A 55 9.24 7.04 -2.61
C ALA A 55 9.24 8.58 -2.72
N GLY A 56 9.42 9.31 -1.62
CA GLY A 56 9.47 10.78 -1.60
C GLY A 56 8.13 11.45 -1.92
N VAL A 57 7.00 10.76 -1.70
CA VAL A 57 5.69 11.36 -1.94
C VAL A 57 5.26 12.22 -0.76
N ASN A 58 4.62 13.35 -1.06
CA ASN A 58 4.22 14.34 -0.04
C ASN A 58 2.77 14.15 0.45
N SER A 59 2.03 13.19 -0.12
CA SER A 59 0.63 12.94 0.20
C SER A 59 0.28 11.47 0.01
N LEU A 60 -0.45 10.91 0.97
CA LEU A 60 -1.06 9.59 0.88
C LEU A 60 -2.57 9.75 0.79
N VAL A 61 -3.20 9.11 -0.20
CA VAL A 61 -4.67 9.10 -0.35
C VAL A 61 -5.16 7.72 0.06
N SER A 62 -6.08 7.66 1.02
CA SER A 62 -6.68 6.43 1.53
C SER A 62 -8.10 6.71 2.01
N ASP A 63 -9.00 5.76 1.80
CA ASP A 63 -10.38 5.82 2.33
C ASP A 63 -10.47 5.28 3.77
N ASP A 64 -9.44 4.58 4.26
CA ASP A 64 -9.51 3.77 5.49
C ASP A 64 -8.29 3.93 6.42
N LEU A 65 -7.43 4.92 6.19
CA LEU A 65 -6.48 5.34 7.22
C LEU A 65 -7.24 6.18 8.26
N GLN A 66 -7.95 5.50 9.16
CA GLN A 66 -8.36 6.12 10.42
C GLN A 66 -7.13 6.15 11.34
N ASP A 67 -6.83 7.34 11.85
CA ASP A 67 -5.63 7.74 12.61
C ASP A 67 -4.33 7.94 11.79
N GLY A 68 -4.29 9.04 11.02
CA GLY A 68 -3.06 9.82 10.75
C GLY A 68 -2.35 9.57 9.43
#